data_AF-A0A938G9D8-F1
#
_entry.id   AF-A0A938G9D8-F1
#
_cell.length_a   1.000
_cell.length_b   1.000
_cell.length_c   1.000
_cell.angle_alpha   90.00
_cell.angle_beta   90.00
_cell.angle_gamma   90.00
#
_symmetry.space_group_name_H-M   'P 1'
#
loop_
_entity.id
_entity.type
_entity.pdbx_description
1 polymer ?
#
loop_
_entity_poly.entity_id
_entity_poly.type
_entity_poly.pdbx_seq_one_letter_code
_entity_poly.pdbx_strand_id
1 'polypeptide(L)'
;MNLLPVLAINWEPQLRGYVVVLISVVVLIGGTYLVVGTNLGARLGFLVILGGLFGWMAAMGIIWWTYGIGLQGRMPTWEPAEPATIIRDAQLFQQVEILEQPLKLTGTAAEN
;
A
#
# COMPACT_ATOMS: atom_id res chain seq x y z
N MET A 1 45.59 -15.62 1.43
CA MET A 1 44.78 -15.03 2.52
C MET A 1 44.22 -13.73 1.98
N ASN A 2 43.01 -13.76 1.42
CA ASN A 2 42.43 -12.62 0.70
C ASN A 2 41.69 -11.71 1.69
N LEU A 3 42.25 -10.53 1.94
CA LEU A 3 41.81 -9.53 2.93
C LEU A 3 40.68 -8.60 2.42
N LEU A 4 39.77 -9.09 1.59
CA LEU A 4 38.66 -8.31 1.03
C LEU A 4 37.36 -9.07 1.36
N PRO A 5 36.61 -8.76 2.44
CA PRO A 5 36.19 -7.41 2.83
C PRO A 5 36.12 -7.20 4.37
N VAL A 6 37.09 -6.49 4.96
CA VAL A 6 36.96 -5.96 6.34
C VAL A 6 36.10 -4.68 6.38
N LEU A 7 35.63 -4.22 5.22
CA LEU A 7 34.68 -3.09 5.06
C LEU A 7 33.26 -3.54 4.69
N ALA A 8 32.94 -4.83 4.84
CA ALA A 8 31.56 -5.25 4.84
C ALA A 8 30.91 -4.72 6.13
N ILE A 9 30.32 -3.53 6.04
CA ILE A 9 29.11 -3.22 6.80
C ILE A 9 28.17 -4.39 6.48
N ASN A 10 28.08 -5.34 7.41
CA ASN A 10 27.23 -6.51 7.24
C ASN A 10 25.82 -5.97 7.00
N TRP A 11 25.19 -6.37 5.90
CA TRP A 11 23.87 -5.87 5.58
C TRP A 11 22.87 -6.48 6.56
N GLU A 12 22.58 -5.73 7.62
CA GLU A 12 21.59 -6.07 8.64
C GLU A 12 20.36 -5.17 8.46
N PRO A 13 19.32 -5.61 7.72
CA PRO A 13 18.14 -4.79 7.43
C PRO A 13 17.42 -4.29 8.68
N GLN A 14 17.47 -5.09 9.76
CA GLN A 14 16.83 -4.78 11.03
C GLN A 14 17.51 -3.58 11.71
N LEU A 15 18.84 -3.62 11.86
CA LEU A 15 19.60 -2.53 12.48
C LEU A 15 19.45 -1.23 11.68
N ARG A 16 19.46 -1.35 10.35
CA ARG A 16 19.25 -0.21 9.45
C ARG A 16 17.86 0.40 9.63
N GLY A 17 16.82 -0.42 9.77
CA GLY A 17 15.46 0.03 10.02
C GLY A 17 15.34 0.86 11.30
N TYR A 18 15.90 0.36 12.41
CA TYR A 18 15.88 1.09 13.68
C TYR A 18 16.62 2.42 13.60
N VAL A 19 17.82 2.44 13.01
CA VAL A 19 18.62 3.66 12.86
C VAL A 19 17.89 4.69 12.01
N VAL A 20 17.27 4.28 10.89
CA VAL A 20 16.51 5.19 10.02
C VAL A 20 15.33 5.81 10.75
N VAL A 21 14.55 5.02 11.51
CA VAL A 21 13.41 5.54 12.27
C VAL A 21 13.88 6.53 13.34
N LEU A 22 14.94 6.19 14.08
CA LEU A 22 15.49 7.06 15.12
C LEU A 22 15.99 8.39 14.54
N ILE A 23 16.78 8.33 13.46
CA ILE A 23 17.26 9.54 12.78
C ILE A 23 16.07 10.36 12.25
N SER A 24 15.06 9.71 11.67
CA SER A 24 13.87 10.40 11.15
C SER A 24 13.12 11.16 12.24
N VAL A 25 12.94 10.56 13.41
CA VAL A 25 12.30 11.23 14.57
C VAL A 25 13.14 12.41 15.07
N VAL A 26 14.46 12.22 15.20
CA VAL A 26 15.38 13.28 15.62
C VAL A 26 15.41 14.43 14.61
N VAL A 27 15.42 14.16 13.32
CA VAL A 27 15.42 15.18 12.28
C VAL A 27 14.07 15.92 12.22
N LEU A 28 12.95 15.19 12.29
CA LEU A 28 11.62 15.79 12.21
C LEU A 28 11.36 16.74 13.39
N ILE A 29 11.56 16.27 14.62
CA ILE A 29 11.28 17.07 15.83
C ILE A 29 12.46 18.00 16.13
N GLY A 30 13.67 17.45 16.14
CA GLY A 30 14.89 18.18 16.49
C GLY A 30 15.28 19.23 15.46
N GLY A 31 15.16 18.95 14.15
CA GLY A 31 15.43 19.95 13.11
C GLY A 31 14.51 21.15 13.22
N THR A 32 13.20 20.91 13.39
CA THR A 32 12.21 21.98 13.59
C THR A 32 12.48 22.75 14.88
N TYR A 33 12.86 22.04 15.96
CA TYR A 33 13.27 22.67 17.23
C TYR A 33 14.51 23.54 17.12
N LEU A 34 15.54 23.14 16.37
CA LEU A 34 16.73 23.98 16.19
C LEU A 34 16.37 25.31 15.51
N VAL A 35 15.48 25.28 14.51
CA VAL A 35 15.04 26.50 13.79
C VAL A 35 14.17 27.41 14.67
N VAL A 36 13.21 26.84 15.40
CA VAL A 36 12.30 27.63 16.24
C VAL A 36 12.99 28.07 17.53
N GLY A 37 13.80 27.20 18.12
CA GLY A 37 14.52 27.41 19.37
C GLY A 37 15.56 28.52 19.28
N THR A 38 16.19 28.74 18.12
CA THR A 38 17.09 29.90 17.92
C THR A 38 16.35 31.24 17.98
N ASN A 39 15.05 31.26 17.69
CA ASN A 39 14.25 32.49 17.67
C ASN A 39 13.44 32.71 18.96
N LEU A 40 12.95 31.64 19.59
CA LEU A 40 12.06 31.71 20.76
C LEU A 40 12.75 31.29 22.08
N GLY A 41 13.97 30.76 22.02
CA GLY A 41 14.68 30.17 23.16
C GLY A 41 14.25 28.73 23.46
N ALA A 42 15.05 28.03 24.27
CA ALA A 42 14.91 26.60 24.47
C ALA A 42 13.55 26.17 25.06
N ARG A 43 13.09 26.85 26.12
CA ARG A 43 11.85 26.47 26.81
C ARG A 43 10.61 26.73 25.96
N LEU A 44 10.49 27.91 25.37
CA LEU A 44 9.34 28.26 24.53
C LEU A 44 9.37 27.49 23.21
N GLY A 45 10.54 27.38 22.57
CA GLY A 45 10.71 26.59 21.35
C GLY A 45 10.28 25.15 21.53
N PHE A 46 10.64 24.51 22.66
CA PHE A 46 10.23 23.13 22.94
C PHE A 46 8.70 22.97 23.02
N LEU A 47 8.04 23.86 23.75
CA LEU A 47 6.58 23.83 23.90
C LEU A 47 5.86 24.07 22.56
N VAL A 48 6.37 25.00 21.73
CA VAL A 48 5.81 25.30 20.41
C VAL A 48 5.92 24.11 19.47
N ILE A 49 7.07 23.42 19.45
CA ILE A 49 7.28 22.24 18.60
C ILE A 49 6.39 21.08 19.01
N LEU A 50 6.26 20.81 20.32
CA LEU A 50 5.34 19.79 20.79
C LEU A 50 3.88 20.15 20.47
N GLY A 51 3.51 21.42 20.61
CA GLY A 51 2.19 21.92 20.20
C GLY A 51 1.94 21.70 18.71
N GLY A 52 2.93 21.98 17.86
CA GLY A 52 2.87 21.73 16.42
C GLY A 52 2.75 20.24 16.08
N LEU A 53 3.52 19.37 16.76
CA LEU A 53 3.46 17.92 16.58
C LEU A 53 2.07 17.37 16.93
N PHE A 54 1.52 17.75 18.09
CA PHE A 54 0.18 17.32 18.49
C PHE A 54 -0.91 17.92 17.58
N GLY A 55 -0.77 19.17 17.17
CA GLY A 55 -1.67 19.80 16.19
C GLY A 55 -1.66 19.06 14.85
N TRP A 56 -0.49 18.65 14.38
CA TRP A 56 -0.35 17.85 13.15
C TRP A 56 -0.97 16.46 13.28
N MET A 57 -0.75 15.76 14.40
CA MET A 57 -1.39 14.46 14.67
C MET A 57 -2.91 14.57 14.75
N ALA A 58 -3.43 15.62 15.41
CA ALA A 58 -4.86 15.90 15.45
C ALA A 58 -5.42 16.18 14.05
N ALA A 59 -4.73 16.99 13.23
CA ALA A 59 -5.13 17.28 11.87
C ALA A 59 -5.19 16.01 11.00
N MET A 60 -4.20 15.12 11.09
CA MET A 60 -4.22 13.82 10.40
C MET A 60 -5.40 12.96 10.85
N GLY A 61 -5.69 12.92 12.15
CA GLY A 61 -6.86 12.22 12.68
C GLY A 61 -8.19 12.79 12.15
N ILE A 62 -8.32 14.12 12.09
CA ILE A 62 -9.52 14.80 11.56
C ILE A 62 -9.70 14.52 10.07
N ILE A 63 -8.62 14.63 9.29
CA ILE A 63 -8.63 14.34 7.84
C ILE A 63 -9.07 12.88 7.63
N TRP A 64 -8.48 11.95 8.39
CA TRP A 64 -8.86 10.54 8.31
C TRP A 64 -10.29 10.28 8.79
N TRP A 65 -10.81 10.98 9.80
CA TRP A 65 -12.22 10.83 10.17
C TRP A 65 -13.17 11.33 9.09
N THR A 66 -12.80 12.40 8.40
CA THR A 66 -13.65 13.04 7.38
C THR A 66 -13.62 12.26 6.06
N TYR A 67 -12.45 11.73 5.69
CA TYR A 67 -12.21 11.12 4.37
C TYR A 67 -11.75 9.66 4.43
N GLY A 68 -11.67 9.06 5.61
CA GLY A 68 -11.21 7.69 5.80
C GLY A 68 -12.13 6.72 5.09
N ILE A 69 -11.55 5.95 4.18
CA ILE A 69 -12.22 4.83 3.54
C ILE A 69 -12.48 3.79 4.64
N GLY A 70 -13.73 3.69 5.09
CA GLY A 70 -14.15 2.75 6.13
C GLY A 70 -14.12 1.29 5.66
N LEU A 71 -14.90 0.41 6.30
CA LEU A 71 -15.05 -0.97 5.84
C LEU A 71 -15.64 -0.99 4.43
N GLN A 72 -14.78 -1.18 3.44
CA GLN A 72 -15.23 -1.43 2.08
C GLN A 72 -15.79 -2.85 2.03
N GLY A 73 -17.03 -2.98 1.56
CA GLY A 73 -17.58 -4.28 1.22
C GLY A 73 -16.80 -4.95 0.10
N ARG A 74 -17.28 -6.11 -0.37
CA ARG A 74 -16.72 -6.75 -1.57
C ARG A 74 -16.72 -5.73 -2.70
N MET A 75 -15.53 -5.41 -3.22
CA MET A 75 -15.44 -4.56 -4.41
C MET A 75 -16.21 -5.25 -5.54
N PRO A 76 -16.96 -4.49 -6.36
CA PRO A 76 -17.70 -5.08 -7.47
C PRO A 76 -16.69 -5.74 -8.42
N THR A 77 -16.83 -7.04 -8.61
CA THR A 77 -16.12 -7.79 -9.63
C THR A 77 -17.08 -8.05 -10.78
N TRP A 78 -16.56 -8.00 -12.00
CA TRP A 78 -17.33 -8.43 -13.16
C TRP A 78 -17.47 -9.95 -13.09
N GLU A 79 -18.69 -10.42 -12.88
CA GLU A 79 -19.05 -11.83 -12.99
C GLU A 79 -19.77 -12.04 -14.33
N PRO A 80 -19.47 -13.12 -15.08
CA PRO A 80 -20.23 -13.45 -16.27
C PRO A 80 -21.72 -13.57 -15.94
N ALA A 81 -22.58 -12.94 -16.72
CA ALA A 81 -24.02 -13.14 -16.59
C ALA A 81 -24.38 -14.56 -17.06
N GLU A 82 -25.20 -15.27 -16.28
CA GLU A 82 -25.90 -16.47 -16.74
C GLU A 82 -27.29 -16.02 -17.26
N PRO A 83 -27.63 -16.27 -18.54
CA PRO A 83 -26.86 -16.93 -19.60
C PRO A 83 -25.83 -16.01 -20.30
N ALA A 84 -24.71 -16.59 -20.76
CA ALA A 84 -23.59 -15.85 -21.36
C ALA A 84 -24.01 -14.99 -22.57
N THR A 85 -23.85 -13.67 -22.49
CA THR A 85 -24.28 -12.76 -23.57
C THR A 85 -23.35 -12.78 -24.79
N ILE A 86 -22.07 -13.12 -24.62
CA ILE A 86 -21.09 -13.15 -25.72
C ILE A 86 -20.51 -14.57 -25.82
N ILE A 87 -20.87 -15.28 -26.89
CA ILE A 87 -20.42 -16.64 -27.15
C ILE A 87 -19.07 -16.58 -27.91
N ARG A 88 -17.98 -16.91 -27.21
CA ARG A 88 -16.63 -16.99 -27.80
C ARG A 88 -16.08 -18.41 -27.90
N ASP A 89 -16.79 -19.39 -27.34
CA ASP A 89 -16.43 -20.79 -27.34
C ASP A 89 -17.68 -21.64 -27.56
N ALA A 90 -17.54 -22.74 -28.31
CA ALA A 90 -18.63 -23.68 -28.56
C ALA A 90 -19.16 -24.35 -27.28
N GLN A 91 -18.35 -24.41 -26.22
CA GLN A 91 -18.78 -24.94 -24.93
C GLN A 91 -19.83 -24.05 -24.22
N LEU A 92 -19.88 -22.77 -24.57
CA LEU A 92 -20.82 -21.80 -23.97
C LEU A 92 -22.25 -21.95 -24.52
N PHE A 93 -22.45 -22.70 -25.61
CA PHE A 93 -23.78 -22.92 -26.21
C PHE A 93 -24.76 -23.66 -25.29
N GLN A 94 -24.24 -24.46 -24.35
CA GLN A 94 -25.07 -25.12 -23.34
C GLN A 94 -25.53 -24.14 -22.24
N GLN A 95 -24.66 -23.20 -21.83
CA GLN A 95 -24.99 -22.20 -20.81
C GLN A 95 -26.04 -21.18 -21.28
N VAL A 96 -26.18 -21.00 -22.60
CA VAL A 96 -27.22 -20.16 -23.21
C VAL A 96 -28.47 -20.93 -23.63
N GLU A 97 -28.60 -22.20 -23.21
CA GLU A 97 -29.76 -23.08 -23.49
C GLU A 97 -30.06 -23.27 -24.99
N ILE A 98 -29.10 -22.98 -25.87
CA ILE A 98 -29.22 -23.26 -27.32
C ILE A 98 -29.11 -24.77 -27.56
N LEU A 99 -28.40 -25.49 -26.68
CA LEU A 99 -28.23 -26.94 -26.75
C LEU A 99 -28.76 -27.60 -25.47
N GLU A 100 -29.62 -28.60 -25.64
CA GLU A 100 -30.15 -29.41 -24.52
C GLU A 100 -29.11 -30.40 -23.95
N GLN A 101 -28.06 -30.73 -24.70
CA GLN A 101 -27.04 -31.72 -24.32
C GLN A 101 -25.62 -31.14 -24.34
N PRO A 102 -24.73 -31.57 -23.41
CA PRO A 102 -23.34 -31.11 -23.37
C PRO A 102 -22.59 -31.55 -24.62
N LEU A 103 -22.02 -30.58 -25.33
CA LEU A 103 -21.32 -30.84 -26.58
C LEU A 103 -19.92 -31.40 -26.30
N LYS A 104 -19.68 -32.66 -26.68
CA LYS A 104 -18.38 -33.33 -26.53
C LYS A 104 -17.53 -33.10 -27.78
N LEU A 105 -16.62 -32.12 -27.72
CA LEU A 105 -15.66 -31.85 -28.79
C LEU A 105 -14.72 -33.07 -28.94
N THR A 106 -14.83 -33.78 -30.06
CA THR A 106 -13.92 -34.87 -30.44
C THR A 106 -13.08 -34.36 -31.62
N GLY A 107 -11.91 -33.81 -31.30
CA GLY A 107 -10.96 -33.27 -32.26
C GLY A 107 -10.21 -32.06 -31.70
N THR A 108 -8.90 -31.99 -31.95
CA THR A 108 -8.11 -30.78 -31.71
C THR A 108 -8.46 -29.75 -32.78
N ALA A 109 -8.97 -28.58 -32.37
CA ALA A 109 -9.03 -27.40 -33.23
C ALA A 109 -7.60 -26.86 -33.41
N ALA A 110 -6.82 -27.53 -34.25
CA ALA A 110 -5.56 -27.02 -34.75
C ALA A 110 -5.84 -26.28 -36.06
N GLU A 111 -5.45 -25.00 -36.06
CA GLU A 111 -5.06 -24.19 -37.22
C GLU A 111 -6.14 -23.82 -38.25
N ASN A 112 -6.57 -22.55 -38.19
CA ASN A 112 -6.53 -21.61 -39.32
C ASN A 112 -6.30 -20.19 -38.78
#